data_AF-K7KGP9-F1
#
_entry.id   AF-K7KGP9-F1
#
_cell.length_a   1.000
_cell.length_b   1.000
_cell.length_c   1.000
_cell.angle_alpha   90.00
_cell.angle_beta   90.00
_cell.angle_gamma   90.00
#
_symmetry.space_group_name_H-M   'P 1'
#
loop_
_entity.id
_entity.type
_entity.pdbx_description
1 polymer ?
#
loop_
_entity_poly.entity_id
_entity_poly.type
_entity_poly.pdbx_seq_one_letter_code
_entity_poly.pdbx_strand_id
1 'polypeptide(L)'
;MANVTECSKKSTPRMSNPWPLRIKLTNDRMLWDSIKISSKEFEEFILGQMNESSRKSLESWIPVNILIYDVDNCETYDAKLFKKESFWFDPMPVLGEKPKKGESMKESSSYSLEKARKEFAYSIEPFRQIIRKRGLKYDQEIGLRYCGGQVVVAFEFSVLHSSLSDFSCFKL
;
A
#
# COMPACT_ATOMS: atom_id res chain seq x y z
N MET A 1 34.17 -21.07 -5.90
CA MET A 1 32.93 -21.66 -6.47
C MET A 1 32.03 -22.00 -5.30
N ALA A 2 31.08 -21.13 -4.95
CA ALA A 2 30.15 -21.38 -3.85
C ALA A 2 28.86 -21.99 -4.43
N ASN A 3 28.65 -23.27 -4.13
CA ASN A 3 27.41 -23.99 -4.44
C ASN A 3 26.27 -23.39 -3.62
N VAL A 4 25.30 -22.80 -4.29
CA VAL A 4 24.01 -22.45 -3.69
C VAL A 4 23.08 -23.63 -3.92
N THR A 5 23.08 -24.56 -2.97
CA THR A 5 22.11 -25.65 -2.85
C THR A 5 21.70 -25.55 -1.38
N GLU A 6 20.49 -25.16 -1.03
CA GLU A 6 19.30 -26.02 -1.09
C GLU A 6 18.08 -25.16 -0.71
N CYS A 7 17.20 -24.86 -1.67
CA CYS A 7 15.85 -24.38 -1.31
C CYS A 7 15.04 -25.59 -0.89
N SER A 8 15.06 -25.86 0.42
CA SER A 8 14.33 -26.96 1.05
C SER A 8 12.83 -26.86 0.78
N LYS A 9 12.28 -27.98 0.33
CA LYS A 9 10.88 -28.23 -0.02
C LYS A 9 10.00 -28.18 1.23
N LYS A 10 8.84 -27.50 1.15
CA LYS A 10 7.49 -27.97 1.54
C LYS A 10 6.57 -26.80 1.94
N SER A 11 5.78 -26.33 0.99
CA SER A 11 4.37 -26.01 1.24
C SER A 11 3.62 -26.05 -0.09
N THR A 12 2.53 -26.82 -0.10
CA THR A 12 1.60 -27.04 -1.21
C THR A 12 1.18 -25.71 -1.83
N PRO A 13 1.09 -25.59 -3.17
CA PRO A 13 0.68 -24.34 -3.79
C PRO A 13 -0.83 -24.17 -3.56
N ARG A 14 -1.21 -23.55 -2.43
CA ARG A 14 -2.30 -22.58 -2.53
C ARG A 14 -1.83 -21.69 -3.65
N MET A 15 -2.54 -21.65 -4.78
CA MET A 15 -2.24 -20.77 -5.90
C MET A 15 -2.03 -19.37 -5.31
N SER A 16 -0.80 -19.05 -4.97
CA SER A 16 -0.51 -17.93 -4.10
C SER A 16 -0.67 -16.77 -5.04
N ASN A 17 -1.76 -16.01 -4.84
CA ASN A 17 -2.00 -14.81 -5.60
C ASN A 17 -0.65 -14.08 -5.71
N PRO A 18 -0.11 -13.88 -6.93
CA PRO A 18 1.25 -13.38 -7.11
C PRO A 18 1.42 -11.98 -6.49
N TRP A 19 0.30 -11.30 -6.26
CA TRP A 19 0.17 -10.00 -5.64
C TRP A 19 -0.63 -10.12 -4.33
N PRO A 20 0.01 -10.50 -3.21
CA PRO A 20 -0.68 -10.71 -1.93
C PRO A 20 -1.36 -9.44 -1.44
N LEU A 21 -0.77 -8.27 -1.71
CA LEU A 21 -1.38 -6.98 -1.46
C LEU A 21 -1.90 -6.40 -2.77
N ARG A 22 -3.22 -6.25 -2.88
CA ARG A 22 -3.87 -5.59 -4.02
C ARG A 22 -4.54 -4.32 -3.55
N ILE A 23 -4.26 -3.19 -4.19
CA ILE A 23 -4.75 -1.89 -3.78
C ILE A 23 -5.53 -1.29 -4.94
N LYS A 24 -6.85 -1.17 -4.76
CA LYS A 24 -7.68 -0.37 -5.65
C LYS A 24 -7.40 1.11 -5.42
N LEU A 25 -7.01 1.81 -6.46
CA LEU A 25 -6.70 3.24 -6.43
C LEU A 25 -7.99 4.04 -6.35
N THR A 26 -8.26 4.59 -5.18
CA THR A 26 -9.37 5.50 -4.88
C THR A 26 -8.83 6.77 -4.25
N ASN A 27 -9.67 7.79 -4.09
CA ASN A 27 -9.29 9.04 -3.42
C ASN A 27 -8.77 8.80 -1.98
N ASP A 28 -9.25 7.75 -1.31
CA ASP A 28 -8.84 7.40 0.06
C ASP A 28 -7.54 6.59 0.10
N ARG A 29 -7.11 6.01 -1.04
CA ARG A 29 -5.96 5.12 -1.14
C ARG A 29 -4.79 5.73 -1.89
N MET A 30 -5.02 6.75 -2.70
CA MET A 30 -4.00 7.45 -3.47
C MET A 30 -4.19 8.97 -3.33
N LEU A 31 -3.22 9.65 -2.72
CA LEU A 31 -3.25 11.10 -2.55
C LEU A 31 -1.94 11.72 -3.01
N TRP A 32 -1.94 12.44 -4.14
CA TRP A 32 -0.85 13.25 -4.73
C TRP A 32 0.56 12.61 -4.79
N ASP A 33 1.11 12.21 -3.65
CA ASP A 33 2.42 11.63 -3.41
C ASP A 33 2.42 10.39 -2.49
N SER A 34 1.25 9.84 -2.14
CA SER A 34 1.16 8.74 -1.20
C SER A 34 0.21 7.63 -1.65
N ILE A 35 0.54 6.41 -1.24
CA ILE A 35 -0.34 5.24 -1.31
C ILE A 35 -0.65 4.76 0.11
N LYS A 36 -1.94 4.68 0.45
CA LYS A 36 -2.43 4.12 1.71
C LYS A 36 -2.57 2.61 1.62
N ILE A 37 -2.01 1.93 2.60
CA ILE A 37 -2.19 0.50 2.84
C ILE A 37 -2.91 0.37 4.17
N SER A 38 -3.99 -0.43 4.21
CA SER A 38 -4.70 -0.64 5.47
C SER A 38 -3.79 -1.38 6.45
N SER A 39 -3.91 -1.08 7.74
CA SER A 39 -3.16 -1.76 8.79
C SER A 39 -3.35 -3.27 8.72
N LYS A 40 -4.60 -3.73 8.57
CA LYS A 40 -4.94 -5.15 8.48
C LYS A 40 -4.23 -5.86 7.31
N GLU A 41 -4.34 -5.32 6.09
CA GLU A 41 -3.70 -5.94 4.92
C GLU A 41 -2.17 -5.92 5.05
N PHE A 42 -1.59 -4.83 5.56
CA PHE A 42 -0.15 -4.72 5.73
C PHE A 42 0.38 -5.70 6.78
N GLU A 43 -0.28 -5.79 7.94
CA GLU A 43 0.11 -6.69 9.02
C GLU A 43 -0.01 -8.15 8.61
N GLU A 44 -1.07 -8.51 7.89
CA GLU A 44 -1.33 -9.87 7.42
C GLU A 44 -0.30 -10.35 6.38
N PHE A 45 0.06 -9.49 5.41
CA PHE A 45 0.86 -9.92 4.26
C PHE A 45 2.33 -9.49 4.29
N ILE A 46 2.67 -8.41 5.00
CA ILE A 46 3.99 -7.77 4.89
C ILE A 46 4.74 -7.74 6.21
N LEU A 47 4.10 -7.33 7.31
CA LEU A 47 4.83 -7.02 8.56
C LEU A 47 5.66 -8.20 9.04
N GLY A 48 5.11 -9.42 9.01
CA GLY A 48 5.82 -10.65 9.42
C GLY A 48 7.08 -10.97 8.58
N GLN A 49 7.15 -10.50 7.33
CA GLN A 49 8.27 -10.75 6.42
C GLN A 49 9.43 -9.75 6.60
N MET A 50 9.16 -8.59 7.20
CA MET A 50 10.17 -7.55 7.39
C MET A 50 11.23 -7.94 8.43
N ASN A 51 12.44 -7.43 8.28
CA ASN A 51 13.47 -7.57 9.33
C ASN A 51 13.03 -6.87 10.64
N GLU A 52 13.56 -7.34 11.76
CA GLU A 52 13.16 -6.90 13.10
C GLU A 52 13.38 -5.40 13.32
N SER A 53 14.49 -4.86 12.84
CA SER A 53 14.80 -3.44 12.98
C SER A 53 13.74 -2.57 12.30
N SER A 54 13.35 -2.92 11.08
CA SER A 54 12.34 -2.17 10.32
C SER A 54 10.95 -2.28 10.96
N ARG A 55 10.58 -3.45 11.50
CA ARG A 55 9.34 -3.60 12.27
C ARG A 55 9.31 -2.68 13.50
N LYS A 56 10.38 -2.69 14.29
CA LYS A 56 10.52 -1.85 15.49
C LYS A 56 10.47 -0.35 15.15
N SER A 57 11.09 0.06 14.04
CA SER A 57 10.98 1.43 13.54
C SER A 57 9.53 1.81 13.26
N LEU A 58 8.78 0.98 12.54
CA LEU A 58 7.36 1.25 12.25
C LEU A 58 6.49 1.25 13.51
N GLU A 59 6.72 0.34 14.45
CA GLU A 59 6.05 0.33 15.76
C GLU A 59 6.30 1.62 16.56
N SER A 60 7.50 2.17 16.42
CA SER A 60 7.92 3.45 17.00
C SER A 60 7.56 4.66 16.12
N TRP A 61 6.78 4.47 15.05
CA TRP A 61 6.35 5.52 14.11
C TRP A 61 7.52 6.22 13.39
N ILE A 62 8.65 5.54 13.29
CA ILE A 62 9.83 5.99 12.56
C ILE A 62 9.74 5.47 11.12
N PRO A 63 9.90 6.35 10.10
CA PRO A 63 9.86 5.93 8.70
C PRO A 63 10.98 4.96 8.36
N VAL A 64 10.69 3.99 7.48
CA VAL A 64 11.66 3.02 6.99
C VAL A 64 11.96 3.32 5.52
N ASN A 65 13.23 3.44 5.15
CA ASN A 65 13.61 3.56 3.74
C ASN A 65 13.32 2.24 3.01
N ILE A 66 12.70 2.34 1.84
CA ILE A 66 12.32 1.19 1.02
C ILE A 66 12.70 1.41 -0.44
N LEU A 67 12.84 0.30 -1.16
CA LEU A 67 12.91 0.30 -2.63
C LEU A 67 11.61 -0.26 -3.22
N ILE A 68 11.15 0.34 -4.31
CA ILE A 68 10.00 -0.15 -5.07
C ILE A 68 10.49 -0.48 -6.47
N TYR A 69 10.46 -1.76 -6.82
CA TYR A 69 10.79 -2.23 -8.15
C TYR A 69 9.51 -2.40 -8.98
N ASP A 70 9.33 -1.56 -9.98
CA ASP A 70 8.28 -1.68 -10.97
C ASP A 70 8.66 -2.77 -11.97
N VAL A 71 7.99 -3.92 -11.86
CA VAL A 71 8.31 -5.10 -12.68
C VAL A 71 7.86 -4.92 -14.13
N ASP A 72 6.90 -4.03 -14.38
CA ASP A 72 6.36 -3.80 -15.71
C ASP A 72 7.30 -2.92 -16.54
N ASN A 73 7.99 -1.98 -15.89
CA ASN A 73 8.94 -1.05 -16.54
C ASN A 73 10.42 -1.35 -16.26
N CYS A 74 10.72 -2.31 -15.38
CA CYS A 74 12.07 -2.59 -14.87
C CYS A 74 12.77 -1.37 -14.24
N GLU A 75 12.02 -0.51 -13.53
CA GLU A 75 12.56 0.67 -12.84
C GLU A 75 12.50 0.50 -11.31
N THR A 76 13.50 1.04 -10.60
CA THR A 76 13.52 1.08 -9.13
C THR A 76 13.36 2.50 -8.62
N TYR A 77 12.55 2.67 -7.58
CA TYR A 77 12.27 3.95 -6.94
C TYR A 77 12.61 3.90 -5.45
N ASP A 78 13.33 4.90 -4.97
CA ASP A 78 13.51 5.14 -3.54
C ASP A 78 12.24 5.73 -2.94
N ALA A 79 11.77 5.15 -1.85
CA ALA A 79 10.63 5.64 -1.09
C ALA A 79 10.83 5.41 0.40
N LYS A 80 9.85 5.84 1.19
CA LYS A 80 9.75 5.55 2.62
C LYS A 80 8.40 4.93 2.93
N LEU A 81 8.43 3.94 3.81
CA LEU A 81 7.26 3.36 4.42
C LEU A 81 7.03 4.02 5.78
N PHE A 82 5.82 4.52 5.98
CA PHE A 82 5.41 5.18 7.21
C PHE A 82 4.28 4.39 7.86
N LYS A 83 4.24 4.42 9.20
CA LYS A 83 3.03 4.20 9.98
C LYS A 83 2.49 5.59 10.36
N LYS A 84 1.26 5.92 9.93
CA LYS A 84 0.63 7.23 10.17
C LYS A 84 -0.82 7.06 10.60
N GLU A 85 -1.37 8.08 11.22
CA GLU A 85 -2.78 8.12 11.58
C GLU A 85 -3.64 8.13 10.32
N SER A 86 -4.77 7.42 10.32
CA SER A 86 -5.57 7.20 9.10
C SER A 86 -6.17 8.48 8.52
N PHE A 87 -6.38 9.50 9.34
CA PHE A 87 -6.99 10.77 8.95
C PHE A 87 -6.11 11.59 7.98
N TRP A 88 -4.81 11.28 7.89
CA TRP A 88 -3.93 11.89 6.88
C TRP A 88 -4.39 11.60 5.44
N PHE A 89 -5.28 10.63 5.27
CA PHE A 89 -5.88 10.28 4.00
C PHE A 89 -7.34 10.72 3.85
N ASP A 90 -7.91 11.37 4.86
CA ASP A 90 -9.27 11.86 4.75
C ASP A 90 -9.30 13.03 3.76
N PRO A 91 -10.31 13.10 2.89
CA PRO A 91 -10.43 14.19 1.94
C PRO A 91 -10.49 15.52 2.70
N MET A 92 -9.57 16.42 2.38
CA MET A 92 -9.60 17.77 2.94
C MET A 92 -10.92 18.44 2.51
N PRO A 93 -11.73 18.96 3.44
CA PRO A 93 -12.98 19.62 3.09
C PRO A 93 -12.68 20.75 2.11
N VAL A 94 -13.33 20.74 0.96
CA VAL A 94 -13.15 21.77 -0.07
C VAL A 94 -13.59 23.09 0.55
N LEU A 95 -12.68 24.08 0.56
CA LEU A 95 -12.95 25.42 1.07
C LEU A 95 -14.22 25.98 0.38
N GLY A 96 -15.33 26.06 1.12
CA GLY A 96 -16.61 26.57 0.63
C GLY A 96 -17.72 25.53 0.45
N GLU A 97 -17.46 24.22 0.60
CA GLU A 97 -18.54 23.24 0.69
C GLU A 97 -19.29 23.42 2.01
N LYS A 98 -20.57 23.82 1.92
CA LYS A 98 -21.48 23.77 3.05
C LYS A 98 -21.69 22.30 3.41
N PRO A 99 -21.55 21.91 4.69
CA PRO A 99 -21.78 20.53 5.11
C PRO A 99 -23.17 20.07 4.63
N LYS A 100 -23.25 18.83 4.11
CA LYS A 100 -24.52 18.29 3.63
C LYS A 100 -25.52 18.32 4.79
N LYS A 101 -26.76 18.72 4.52
CA LYS A 101 -27.82 18.87 5.53
C LYS A 101 -28.02 17.53 6.27
N GLY A 102 -27.50 17.43 7.51
CA GLY A 102 -27.51 16.20 8.32
C GLY A 102 -26.12 15.71 8.73
N GLU A 103 -25.07 16.08 8.00
CA GLU A 103 -23.71 16.04 8.50
C GLU A 103 -23.57 17.24 9.46
N SER A 104 -23.94 17.01 10.72
CA SER A 104 -23.40 17.81 11.82
C SER A 104 -21.91 18.00 11.51
N MET A 105 -21.44 19.25 11.55
CA MET A 105 -20.03 19.49 11.83
C MET A 105 -19.77 18.68 13.09
N LYS A 106 -19.31 17.44 12.94
CA LYS A 106 -18.90 16.59 14.04
C LYS A 106 -17.82 17.42 14.66
N GLU A 107 -18.25 18.15 15.69
CA GLU A 107 -17.47 18.97 16.59
C GLU A 107 -16.11 18.31 16.62
N SER A 108 -15.14 18.94 15.95
CA SER A 108 -13.87 18.34 15.53
C SER A 108 -13.38 17.53 16.68
N SER A 109 -13.68 16.21 16.66
CA SER A 109 -13.77 15.45 17.90
C SER A 109 -12.40 15.58 18.50
N SER A 110 -12.32 16.30 19.62
CA SER A 110 -11.08 16.85 20.16
C SER A 110 -9.96 15.89 19.83
N TYR A 111 -9.04 16.30 18.95
CA TYR A 111 -8.06 15.40 18.34
C TYR A 111 -7.49 14.50 19.44
N SER A 112 -7.91 13.23 19.42
CA SER A 112 -7.53 12.29 20.45
C SER A 112 -6.38 11.51 19.87
N LEU A 113 -5.17 11.91 20.24
CA LEU A 113 -3.95 11.23 19.84
C LEU A 113 -4.03 9.73 20.15
N GLU A 114 -4.71 9.35 21.24
CA GLU A 114 -4.95 7.96 21.58
C GLU A 114 -5.87 7.24 20.57
N LYS A 115 -6.98 7.86 20.15
CA LYS A 115 -7.83 7.29 19.08
C LYS A 115 -7.10 7.25 17.74
N ALA A 116 -6.35 8.30 17.41
CA ALA A 116 -5.59 8.38 16.17
C ALA A 116 -4.47 7.33 16.11
N ARG A 117 -3.91 6.92 17.26
CA ARG A 117 -3.01 5.76 17.36
C ARG A 117 -3.72 4.41 17.24
N LYS A 118 -5.02 4.33 17.57
CA LYS A 118 -5.86 3.14 17.34
C LYS A 118 -6.28 3.02 15.87
N GLU A 119 -6.46 4.14 15.18
CA GLU A 119 -6.84 4.23 13.78
C GLU A 119 -5.65 4.70 12.92
N PHE A 120 -4.83 3.74 12.48
CA PHE A 120 -3.64 4.01 11.67
C PHE A 120 -3.69 3.27 10.33
N ALA A 121 -2.87 3.76 9.41
CA ALA A 121 -2.58 3.12 8.13
C ALA A 121 -1.07 3.14 7.87
N TYR A 122 -0.66 2.28 6.95
CA TYR A 122 0.68 2.38 6.38
C TYR A 122 0.63 3.24 5.13
N SER A 123 1.70 4.00 4.90
CA SER A 123 1.81 4.90 3.74
C SER A 123 3.15 4.70 3.05
N ILE A 124 3.15 4.67 1.72
CA ILE A 124 4.36 4.73 0.91
C ILE A 124 4.49 6.13 0.32
N GLU A 125 5.59 6.82 0.60
CA GLU A 125 5.86 8.20 0.15
C GLU A 125 7.38 8.44 -0.06
N PRO A 126 7.81 9.18 -1.10
CA PRO A 126 7.00 9.65 -2.20
C PRO A 126 6.56 8.51 -3.14
N PHE A 127 5.34 8.58 -3.67
CA PHE A 127 4.80 7.68 -4.70
C PHE A 127 4.39 8.45 -5.96
N ARG A 128 4.50 9.79 -5.95
CA ARG A 128 4.11 10.67 -7.07
C ARG A 128 4.81 10.35 -8.38
N GLN A 129 6.09 9.97 -8.31
CA GLN A 129 6.86 9.66 -9.51
C GLN A 129 6.30 8.43 -10.24
N ILE A 130 5.98 7.37 -9.48
CA ILE A 130 5.37 6.16 -10.01
C ILE A 130 3.99 6.49 -10.60
N ILE A 131 3.16 7.25 -9.86
CA ILE A 131 1.85 7.71 -10.35
C ILE A 131 1.96 8.41 -11.70
N ARG A 132 2.91 9.36 -11.82
CA ARG A 132 3.10 10.14 -13.05
C ARG A 132 3.64 9.29 -14.19
N LYS A 133 4.69 8.50 -13.95
CA LYS A 133 5.34 7.70 -14.99
C LYS A 133 4.45 6.57 -15.50
N ARG A 134 3.72 5.91 -14.60
CA ARG A 134 2.78 4.82 -14.95
C ARG A 134 1.41 5.33 -15.40
N GLY A 135 1.16 6.63 -15.29
CA GLY A 135 -0.14 7.22 -15.64
C GLY A 135 -1.27 6.64 -14.80
N LEU A 136 -1.04 6.46 -13.49
CA LEU A 136 -2.01 5.84 -12.59
C LEU A 136 -3.25 6.72 -12.42
N LYS A 137 -4.43 6.10 -12.45
CA LYS A 137 -5.76 6.73 -12.38
C LYS A 137 -6.61 6.11 -11.27
N TYR A 138 -7.61 6.86 -10.83
CA TYR A 138 -8.61 6.40 -9.88
C TYR A 138 -9.58 5.46 -10.58
N ASP A 139 -9.50 4.17 -10.26
CA ASP A 139 -10.27 3.02 -10.81
C ASP A 139 -9.36 1.81 -11.05
N GLN A 140 -8.08 2.06 -11.28
CA GLN A 140 -7.06 1.03 -11.46
C GLN A 140 -6.78 0.29 -10.16
N GLU A 141 -6.17 -0.89 -10.29
CA GLU A 141 -5.71 -1.69 -9.18
C GLU A 141 -4.22 -1.96 -9.35
N ILE A 142 -3.47 -1.91 -8.24
CA ILE A 142 -2.04 -2.21 -8.24
C ILE A 142 -1.75 -3.40 -7.33
N GLY A 143 -0.73 -4.17 -7.68
CA GLY A 143 -0.22 -5.26 -6.89
C GLY A 143 1.08 -4.83 -6.20
N LEU A 144 1.22 -5.23 -4.95
CA LEU A 144 2.46 -5.12 -4.20
C LEU A 144 2.83 -6.49 -3.62
N ARG A 145 4.11 -6.83 -3.72
CA ARG A 145 4.69 -8.02 -3.10
C ARG A 145 5.98 -7.65 -2.38
N TYR A 146 6.14 -8.12 -1.15
CA TYR A 146 7.40 -7.97 -0.44
C TYR A 146 8.48 -8.83 -1.10
N CYS A 147 9.60 -8.22 -1.45
CA CYS A 147 10.79 -8.89 -2.00
C CYS A 147 12.07 -8.52 -1.22
N GLY A 148 11.91 -7.83 -0.08
CA GLY A 148 13.02 -7.46 0.79
C GLY A 148 13.65 -8.66 1.50
N GLY A 149 14.75 -8.37 2.19
CA GLY A 149 15.48 -9.34 3.00
C GLY A 149 15.91 -8.76 4.34
N GLN A 150 16.93 -9.37 4.92
CA GLN A 150 17.45 -8.98 6.24
C GLN A 150 17.98 -7.54 6.28
N VAL A 151 18.53 -7.06 5.16
CA VAL A 151 19.20 -5.75 5.08
C VAL A 151 18.31 -4.66 4.48
N VAL A 152 17.55 -5.00 3.44
CA VAL A 152 16.77 -4.03 2.66
C VAL A 152 15.30 -4.39 2.69
N VAL A 153 14.45 -3.39 2.91
CA VAL A 153 13.00 -3.49 2.72
C VAL A 153 12.71 -3.10 1.28
N ALA A 154 12.16 -4.03 0.51
CA ALA A 154 11.86 -3.82 -0.90
C ALA A 154 10.50 -4.41 -1.28
N PHE A 155 9.85 -3.78 -2.23
CA PHE A 155 8.59 -4.22 -2.81
C PHE A 155 8.70 -4.32 -4.31
N GLU A 156 8.09 -5.35 -4.89
CA GLU A 156 7.74 -5.36 -6.30
C GLU A 156 6.36 -4.73 -6.47
N PHE A 157 6.20 -4.00 -7.57
CA PHE A 157 5.00 -3.26 -7.94
C PHE A 157 4.58 -3.60 -9.38
N SER A 158 3.28 -3.78 -9.61
CA SER A 158 2.70 -3.90 -10.95
C SER A 158 1.30 -3.28 -11.01
N VAL A 159 0.91 -2.81 -12.19
CA VAL A 159 -0.47 -2.41 -12.46
C VAL A 159 -1.28 -3.65 -12.83
N LEU A 160 -2.30 -3.96 -12.03
CA LEU A 160 -3.16 -5.11 -12.27
C LEU A 160 -4.21 -4.73 -13.30
N HIS A 161 -4.07 -5.29 -14.49
CA HIS A 161 -5.11 -5.18 -15.50
C HIS A 161 -6.30 -6.03 -15.07
N SER A 162 -7.48 -5.42 -14.94
CA SER A 162 -8.71 -6.19 -14.99
C SER A 162 -8.75 -6.86 -16.37
N SER A 163 -8.68 -8.19 -16.40
CA SER A 163 -9.02 -8.92 -17.60
C SER A 163 -10.45 -8.55 -17.94
N LEU A 164 -10.64 -7.72 -18.97
CA LEU A 164 -11.93 -7.39 -19.57
C LEU A 164 -12.44 -8.62 -20.37
N SER A 165 -12.30 -9.81 -19.79
CA SER A 165 -12.49 -11.12 -20.41
C SER A 165 -13.61 -11.92 -19.74
N ASP A 166 -14.36 -11.31 -18.82
CA ASP A 166 -15.64 -11.85 -18.33
C ASP A 166 -16.85 -11.14 -18.98
N PHE A 167 -16.65 -10.53 -20.15
CA PHE A 167 -17.72 -10.51 -21.16
C PHE A 167 -17.82 -11.90 -21.78
N SER A 168 -18.10 -12.92 -20.95
CA SER A 168 -18.78 -14.09 -21.46
C SER A 168 -20.09 -13.58 -22.02
N CYS A 169 -20.15 -13.55 -23.35
CA CYS A 169 -21.34 -13.43 -24.16
C CYS A 169 -22.58 -13.88 -23.38
N PHE A 170 -23.34 -12.94 -22.83
CA PHE A 170 -24.73 -13.20 -22.58
C PHE A 170 -25.36 -13.37 -23.97
N LYS A 171 -25.56 -14.66 -24.25
CA LYS A 171 -26.05 -15.26 -25.48
C LYS A 171 -27.38 -14.64 -25.89
N LEU A 172 -27.46 -14.43 -27.21
CA LEU A 172 -28.61 -14.61 -28.12
C LEU A 172 -29.93 -13.96 -27.70
#